data_AF-A0A1R0KJ35-F1
#
_entry.id   AF-A0A1R0KJ35-F1
#
_cell.length_a   1.000
_cell.length_b   1.000
_cell.length_c   1.000
_cell.angle_alpha   90.00
_cell.angle_beta   90.00
_cell.angle_gamma   90.00
#
_symmetry.space_group_name_H-M   'P 1'
#
loop_
_entity.id
_entity.type
_entity.pdbx_description
1 polymer ?
#
loop_
_entity_poly.entity_id
_entity_poly.type
_entity_poly.pdbx_seq_one_letter_code
_entity_poly.pdbx_strand_id
1 'polypeptide(L)'
;MGRTGTRHAYEFPSGSAPPLREVRAWLRDRLGGVGRGTVADTELLTTELVANAHEHADGVTELRVSLPSGRAVVRVEVDDRRPQLKPHRVVNRDPMSPHGRGLALVEAISTDWGVDTGAGIKTVWAEIPVL
;
A
#
# COMPACT_ATOMS: atom_id res chain seq x y z
N MET A 1 19.86 -15.35 -16.44
CA MET A 1 19.97 -13.88 -16.30
C MET A 1 18.63 -13.38 -15.78
N GLY A 2 18.48 -13.22 -14.47
CA GLY A 2 17.20 -12.90 -13.83
C GLY A 2 16.72 -11.52 -14.27
N ARG A 3 15.52 -11.44 -14.86
CA ARG A 3 14.90 -10.15 -15.16
C ARG A 3 14.66 -9.47 -13.82
N THR A 4 15.31 -8.36 -13.53
CA THR A 4 15.00 -7.57 -12.32
C THR A 4 13.65 -6.91 -12.56
N GLY A 5 12.68 -7.13 -11.68
CA GLY A 5 11.38 -6.46 -11.76
C GLY A 5 11.54 -4.95 -11.60
N THR A 6 10.63 -4.17 -12.17
CA THR A 6 10.65 -2.71 -11.99
C THR A 6 10.26 -2.37 -10.55
N ARG A 7 11.01 -1.49 -9.88
CA ARG A 7 10.70 -0.98 -8.52
C ARG A 7 10.78 0.54 -8.51
N HIS A 8 9.80 1.18 -7.91
CA HIS A 8 9.73 2.62 -7.71
C HIS A 8 9.48 2.93 -6.23
N ALA A 9 9.98 4.06 -5.75
CA ALA A 9 9.81 4.52 -4.38
C ALA A 9 9.33 5.98 -4.34
N TYR A 10 8.53 6.29 -3.33
CA TYR A 10 8.04 7.62 -3.00
C TYR A 10 8.25 7.84 -1.50
N GLU A 11 9.06 8.84 -1.14
CA GLU A 11 9.31 9.20 0.26
C GLU A 11 8.30 10.24 0.73
N PHE A 12 7.79 10.06 1.95
CA PHE A 12 6.85 10.99 2.55
C PHE A 12 7.57 11.96 3.50
N PRO A 13 7.25 13.27 3.44
CA PRO A 13 7.72 14.20 4.44
C PRO A 13 7.17 13.82 5.82
N SER A 14 8.04 13.84 6.83
CA SER A 14 7.64 13.54 8.21
C SER A 14 6.78 14.67 8.79
N GLY A 15 5.74 14.32 9.55
CA GLY A 15 4.92 15.29 10.30
C GLY A 15 3.86 16.03 9.49
N SER A 16 3.65 15.68 8.21
CA SER A 16 2.57 16.24 7.38
C SER A 16 1.56 15.17 6.95
N ALA A 17 0.34 15.59 6.63
CA ALA A 17 -0.63 14.73 5.97
C ALA A 17 -0.08 14.23 4.61
N PRO A 18 -0.28 12.95 4.26
CA PRO A 18 0.23 12.41 3.01
C PRO A 18 -0.46 13.05 1.79
N PRO A 19 0.28 13.43 0.74
CA PRO A 19 -0.29 14.07 -0.45
C PRO A 19 -0.94 13.03 -1.39
N LEU A 20 -2.06 12.46 -0.97
CA LEU A 20 -2.70 11.32 -1.65
C LEU A 20 -3.02 11.58 -3.14
N ARG A 21 -3.32 12.82 -3.52
CA ARG A 21 -3.54 13.19 -4.94
C ARG A 21 -2.28 13.02 -5.76
N GLU A 22 -1.13 13.42 -5.22
CA GLU A 22 0.18 13.32 -5.87
C GLU A 22 0.63 11.86 -5.94
N VAL A 23 0.42 11.11 -4.85
CA VAL A 23 0.69 9.67 -4.82
C VAL A 23 -0.08 8.94 -5.92
N ARG A 24 -1.39 9.21 -6.07
CA ARG A 24 -2.17 8.60 -7.17
C ARG A 24 -1.67 9.01 -8.55
N ALA A 25 -1.31 10.29 -8.75
CA ALA A 25 -0.74 10.74 -10.03
C ALA A 25 0.60 10.04 -10.33
N TRP A 26 1.44 9.89 -9.33
CA TRP A 26 2.72 9.18 -9.41
C TRP A 26 2.52 7.70 -9.75
N LEU A 27 1.53 7.02 -9.13
CA LEU A 27 1.21 5.63 -9.46
C LEU A 27 0.81 5.45 -10.92
N ARG A 28 -0.05 6.33 -11.47
CA ARG A 28 -0.46 6.26 -12.89
C ARG A 28 0.71 6.41 -13.84
N ASP A 29 1.64 7.32 -13.52
CA ASP A 29 2.83 7.56 -14.32
C ASP A 29 3.75 6.32 -14.32
N ARG A 30 4.00 5.74 -13.14
CA ARG A 30 4.90 4.58 -12.99
C ARG A 30 4.30 3.26 -13.47
N LEU A 31 2.98 3.15 -13.47
CA LEU A 31 2.24 1.96 -13.92
C LEU A 31 1.64 2.13 -15.32
N GLY A 32 2.16 3.04 -16.15
CA GLY A 32 1.60 3.35 -17.48
C GLY A 32 1.50 2.18 -18.47
N GLY A 33 2.18 1.05 -18.21
CA GLY A 33 2.07 -0.19 -19.00
C GLY A 33 1.12 -1.25 -18.41
N VAL A 34 0.46 -0.95 -17.30
CA VAL A 34 -0.46 -1.85 -16.58
C VAL A 34 -1.91 -1.51 -16.95
N GLY A 35 -2.79 -2.52 -16.95
CA GLY A 35 -4.22 -2.34 -17.21
C GLY A 35 -4.86 -1.31 -16.28
N ARG A 36 -5.76 -0.47 -16.82
CA ARG A 36 -6.40 0.63 -16.07
C ARG A 36 -7.12 0.18 -14.81
N GLY A 37 -7.72 -1.01 -14.82
CA GLY A 37 -8.38 -1.61 -13.65
C GLY A 37 -7.38 -1.86 -12.53
N THR A 38 -6.29 -2.58 -12.81
CA THR A 38 -5.20 -2.82 -11.86
C THR A 38 -4.60 -1.51 -11.34
N VAL A 39 -4.45 -0.47 -12.18
CA VAL A 39 -3.98 0.85 -11.72
C VAL A 39 -4.96 1.49 -10.73
N ALA A 40 -6.26 1.45 -11.02
CA ALA A 40 -7.29 1.99 -10.13
C ALA A 40 -7.32 1.25 -8.77
N ASP A 41 -7.23 -0.08 -8.80
CA ASP A 41 -7.14 -0.89 -7.58
C ASP A 41 -5.86 -0.59 -6.79
N THR A 42 -4.74 -0.36 -7.50
CA THR A 42 -3.47 0.02 -6.87
C THR A 42 -3.56 1.38 -6.19
N GLU A 43 -4.21 2.37 -6.82
CA GLU A 43 -4.45 3.68 -6.22
C GLU A 43 -5.31 3.60 -4.95
N LEU A 44 -6.38 2.79 -5.01
CA LEU A 44 -7.31 2.60 -3.91
C LEU A 44 -6.61 1.90 -2.73
N LEU A 45 -5.97 0.76 -2.99
CA LEU A 45 -5.21 0.02 -1.98
C LEU A 45 -4.13 0.89 -1.33
N THR A 46 -3.35 1.60 -2.15
CA THR A 46 -2.27 2.46 -1.65
C THR A 46 -2.82 3.58 -0.78
N THR A 47 -3.96 4.16 -1.17
CA THR A 47 -4.62 5.21 -0.37
C THR A 47 -4.99 4.68 1.01
N GLU A 48 -5.59 3.48 1.10
CA GLU A 48 -5.94 2.86 2.38
C GLU A 48 -4.72 2.54 3.23
N LEU A 49 -3.66 1.97 2.65
CA LEU A 49 -2.44 1.65 3.40
C LEU A 49 -1.72 2.90 3.92
N VAL A 50 -1.61 3.94 3.09
CA VAL A 50 -0.99 5.22 3.47
C VAL A 50 -1.81 5.93 4.54
N ALA A 51 -3.14 5.93 4.41
CA ALA A 51 -4.03 6.49 5.44
C ALA A 51 -3.90 5.74 6.78
N ASN A 52 -3.90 4.40 6.75
CA ASN A 52 -3.69 3.58 7.95
C ASN A 52 -2.35 3.86 8.62
N ALA A 53 -1.27 3.96 7.85
CA ALA A 53 0.06 4.30 8.38
C ALA A 53 0.08 5.71 9.01
N HIS A 54 -0.58 6.68 8.36
CA HIS A 54 -0.68 8.04 8.90
C HIS A 54 -1.51 8.14 10.18
N GLU A 55 -2.69 7.52 10.20
CA GLU A 55 -3.65 7.63 11.31
C GLU A 55 -3.29 6.74 12.51
N HIS A 56 -2.59 5.62 12.28
CA HIS A 56 -2.41 4.59 13.29
C HIS A 56 -0.95 4.24 13.58
N ALA A 57 0.02 4.79 12.86
CA ALA A 57 1.42 4.39 12.98
C ALA A 57 2.45 5.54 12.99
N ASP A 58 2.05 6.72 13.48
CA ASP A 58 2.87 7.94 13.58
C ASP A 58 3.44 8.43 12.23
N GLY A 59 2.74 8.15 11.15
CA GLY A 59 3.12 8.61 9.82
C GLY A 59 3.73 7.53 8.95
N VAL A 60 3.41 7.63 7.67
CA VAL A 60 4.07 6.90 6.61
C VAL A 60 5.46 7.48 6.34
N THR A 61 6.44 6.63 6.02
CA THR A 61 7.79 7.07 5.64
C THR A 61 8.10 6.85 4.17
N GLU A 62 7.72 5.70 3.63
CA GLU A 62 8.04 5.34 2.26
C GLU A 62 6.91 4.48 1.66
N LEU A 63 6.58 4.74 0.40
CA LEU A 63 5.78 3.86 -0.45
C LEU A 63 6.71 3.26 -1.50
N ARG A 64 6.63 1.96 -1.70
CA ARG A 64 7.33 1.26 -2.78
C ARG A 64 6.33 0.47 -3.61
N VAL A 65 6.49 0.53 -4.92
CA VAL A 65 5.66 -0.21 -5.88
C VAL A 65 6.56 -0.95 -6.84
N SER A 66 6.26 -2.22 -7.09
CA SER A 66 7.03 -3.04 -8.01
C SER A 66 6.18 -3.98 -8.85
N LEU A 67 6.72 -4.37 -10.00
CA LEU A 67 6.24 -5.49 -10.82
C LEU A 67 7.28 -6.62 -10.74
N PRO A 68 7.13 -7.57 -9.82
CA PRO A 68 8.08 -8.66 -9.67
C PRO A 68 8.15 -9.50 -10.94
N SER A 69 9.36 -9.77 -11.43
CA SER A 69 9.53 -10.56 -12.66
C SER A 69 8.97 -11.97 -12.54
N GLY A 70 8.25 -12.40 -13.56
CA GLY A 70 7.63 -13.71 -13.61
C GLY A 70 6.36 -13.84 -12.76
N ARG A 71 5.86 -12.74 -12.18
CA ARG A 71 4.61 -12.70 -11.42
C ARG A 71 3.65 -11.69 -12.04
N ALA A 72 2.40 -12.07 -12.26
CA ALA A 72 1.35 -11.20 -12.78
C ALA A 72 0.70 -10.37 -11.65
N VAL A 73 1.53 -9.66 -10.87
CA VAL A 73 1.06 -8.85 -9.75
C VAL A 73 1.79 -7.50 -9.69
N VAL A 74 1.11 -6.48 -9.18
CA VAL A 74 1.70 -5.24 -8.67
C VAL A 74 1.86 -5.40 -7.16
N ARG A 75 3.09 -5.32 -6.65
CA ARG A 75 3.37 -5.33 -5.20
C ARG A 75 3.49 -3.90 -4.68
N VAL A 76 2.68 -3.57 -3.69
CA VAL A 76 2.67 -2.30 -2.96
C VAL A 76 3.22 -2.55 -1.57
N GLU A 77 4.12 -1.69 -1.10
CA GLU A 77 4.73 -1.75 0.22
C GLU A 77 4.70 -0.36 0.85
N VAL A 78 4.20 -0.24 2.07
CA VAL A 78 4.12 1.03 2.81
C VAL A 78 4.84 0.87 4.14
N ASP A 79 5.80 1.74 4.38
CA ASP A 79 6.61 1.75 5.59
C ASP A 79 6.11 2.74 6.63
N ASP A 80 6.15 2.34 7.90
CA ASP A 80 5.98 3.21 9.05
C ASP A 80 6.97 2.87 10.18
N ARG A 81 7.07 3.78 11.16
CA ARG A 81 8.04 3.70 12.26
C ARG A 81 7.49 3.01 13.52
N ARG A 82 6.39 2.26 13.42
CA ARG A 82 5.77 1.57 14.54
C ARG A 82 5.69 0.05 14.30
N PRO A 83 6.84 -0.67 14.31
CA PRO A 83 6.91 -2.13 14.11
C PRO A 83 6.09 -2.94 15.12
N GLN A 84 5.78 -2.38 16.29
CA GLN A 84 4.96 -3.00 17.32
C GLN A 84 3.45 -2.93 17.05
N LEU A 85 2.99 -2.03 16.17
CA LEU A 85 1.57 -1.85 15.86
C LEU A 85 1.20 -2.66 14.62
N LYS A 86 0.65 -3.87 14.83
CA LYS A 86 0.12 -4.66 13.71
C LYS A 86 -1.21 -4.07 13.24
N PRO A 87 -1.52 -4.13 11.93
CA PRO A 87 -2.85 -3.81 11.43
C PRO A 87 -3.85 -4.78 12.09
N HIS A 88 -4.85 -4.24 12.76
CA HIS A 88 -5.90 -5.03 13.38
C HIS A 88 -7.19 -4.90 12.58
N ARG A 89 -7.74 -6.04 12.16
CA ARG A 89 -9.08 -6.12 11.59
C ARG A 89 -10.08 -5.76 12.69
N VAL A 90 -10.86 -4.71 12.48
CA VAL A 90 -11.91 -4.32 13.44
C VAL A 90 -13.14 -5.19 13.17
N VAL A 91 -13.30 -6.27 13.93
CA VAL A 91 -14.32 -7.32 13.67
C VAL A 91 -15.74 -6.92 14.10
N ASN A 92 -15.89 -5.88 14.92
CA ASN A 92 -17.18 -5.37 15.39
C ASN A 92 -17.26 -3.85 15.22
N ARG A 93 -17.92 -3.36 14.16
CA ARG A 93 -18.25 -1.93 14.06
C ARG A 93 -19.60 -1.65 13.41
N ASP A 94 -20.14 -0.52 13.86
CA ASP A 94 -21.28 0.19 13.29
C ASP A 94 -21.08 0.39 11.76
N PRO A 95 -21.98 -0.10 10.91
CA PRO A 95 -21.97 0.10 9.46
C PRO A 95 -21.86 1.57 9.02
N MET A 96 -22.19 2.53 9.89
CA MET A 96 -22.14 3.96 9.62
C MET A 96 -20.78 4.60 9.93
N SER A 97 -19.82 3.86 10.52
CA SER A 97 -18.50 4.39 10.84
C SER A 97 -17.58 4.40 9.60
N PRO A 98 -16.98 5.54 9.22
CA PRO A 98 -16.05 5.61 8.08
C PRO A 98 -14.69 4.94 8.34
N HIS A 99 -14.36 4.64 9.61
CA HIS A 99 -13.04 4.14 10.00
C HIS A 99 -13.11 2.61 10.19
N GLY A 100 -12.28 1.87 9.46
CA GLY A 100 -12.13 0.41 9.62
C GLY A 100 -12.47 -0.45 8.39
N ARG A 101 -12.83 0.15 7.24
CA ARG A 101 -13.02 -0.61 5.98
C ARG A 101 -11.70 -0.86 5.23
N GLY A 102 -10.65 -0.10 5.53
CA GLY A 102 -9.42 -0.12 4.73
C GLY A 102 -8.79 -1.50 4.61
N LEU A 103 -8.64 -2.25 5.71
CA LEU A 103 -8.09 -3.62 5.65
C LEU A 103 -9.03 -4.62 4.98
N ALA A 104 -10.35 -4.48 5.13
CA ALA A 104 -11.31 -5.34 4.43
C ALA A 104 -11.28 -5.09 2.91
N LEU A 105 -11.04 -3.84 2.50
CA LEU A 105 -10.83 -3.46 1.11
C LEU A 105 -9.52 -4.06 0.59
N VAL A 106 -8.42 -3.90 1.33
CA VAL A 106 -7.12 -4.51 1.00
C VAL A 106 -7.28 -6.02 0.81
N GLU A 107 -7.93 -6.71 1.75
CA GLU A 107 -8.25 -8.15 1.67
C GLU A 107 -9.07 -8.49 0.41
N ALA A 108 -10.02 -7.64 0.02
CA ALA A 108 -10.93 -7.93 -1.09
C ALA A 108 -10.28 -7.78 -2.48
N ILE A 109 -9.31 -6.87 -2.64
CA ILE A 109 -8.70 -6.56 -3.94
C ILE A 109 -7.28 -7.10 -4.11
N SER A 110 -6.64 -7.55 -3.03
CA SER A 110 -5.31 -8.16 -3.09
C SER A 110 -5.41 -9.69 -3.24
N THR A 111 -4.46 -10.27 -3.96
CA THR A 111 -4.23 -11.72 -3.98
C THR A 111 -3.54 -12.21 -2.70
N ASP A 112 -2.72 -11.34 -2.10
CA ASP A 112 -2.00 -11.60 -0.87
C ASP A 112 -1.63 -10.28 -0.20
N TRP A 113 -1.52 -10.28 1.13
CA TRP A 113 -1.06 -9.13 1.90
C TRP A 113 -0.47 -9.59 3.23
N GLY A 114 0.41 -8.76 3.79
CA GLY A 114 1.08 -9.08 5.02
C GLY A 114 1.78 -7.91 5.65
N VAL A 115 2.53 -8.24 6.71
CA VAL A 115 3.28 -7.28 7.51
C VAL A 115 4.65 -7.86 7.79
N ASP A 116 5.67 -7.17 7.30
CA ASP A 116 7.06 -7.47 7.61
C ASP A 116 7.56 -6.46 8.63
N THR A 117 8.32 -6.93 9.62
CA THR A 117 8.97 -6.07 10.62
C THR A 117 10.46 -6.37 10.65
N GLY A 118 11.29 -5.34 10.54
CA GLY A 118 12.75 -5.50 10.55
C GLY A 118 13.47 -4.17 10.63
N ALA A 119 14.65 -4.15 11.25
CA ALA A 119 15.51 -2.95 11.36
C ALA A 119 14.80 -1.69 11.93
N GLY A 120 13.77 -1.87 12.77
CA GLY A 120 13.00 -0.77 13.36
C GLY A 120 11.88 -0.21 12.47
N ILE A 121 11.63 -0.80 11.31
CA ILE A 121 10.57 -0.42 10.37
C ILE A 121 9.48 -1.49 10.34
N LYS A 122 8.23 -1.05 10.19
CA LYS A 122 7.11 -1.90 9.78
C LYS A 122 6.84 -1.67 8.30
N THR A 123 6.67 -2.73 7.54
CA THR A 123 6.22 -2.67 6.14
C THR A 123 4.89 -3.41 6.04
N VAL A 124 3.81 -2.71 5.73
CA VAL A 124 2.56 -3.34 5.31
C VAL A 124 2.61 -3.47 3.80
N TRP A 125 2.42 -4.68 3.29
CA TRP A 125 2.50 -4.96 1.86
C TRP A 125 1.25 -5.67 1.36
N ALA A 126 0.94 -5.47 0.08
CA ALA A 126 -0.13 -6.19 -0.61
C ALA A 126 0.21 -6.39 -2.09
N GLU A 127 -0.40 -7.39 -2.69
CA GLU A 127 -0.20 -7.76 -4.09
C GLU A 127 -1.52 -7.75 -4.84
N ILE A 128 -1.55 -7.04 -5.96
CA ILE A 128 -2.76 -6.84 -6.78
C ILE A 128 -2.56 -7.57 -8.11
N PRO A 129 -3.54 -8.37 -8.57
CA PRO A 129 -3.39 -9.08 -9.83
C PRO A 129 -3.33 -8.11 -11.02
N VAL A 130 -2.42 -8.38 -11.95
CA VAL A 130 -2.37 -7.69 -13.25
C VAL A 130 -3.33 -8.41 -14.19
N LEU A 131 -4.34 -7.68 -14.65
CA LEU A 131 -5.37 -8.16 -15.58
C LEU A 131 -5.13 -7.60 -17.00
#